data_AF-A0A7K2KNU5-F1
#
_entry.id   AF-A0A7K2KNU5-F1
#
_cell.length_a   1.000
_cell.length_b   1.000
_cell.length_c   1.000
_cell.angle_alpha   90.00
_cell.angle_beta   90.00
_cell.angle_gamma   90.00
#
_symmetry.space_group_name_H-M   'P 1'
#
loop_
_entity.id
_entity.type
_entity.pdbx_description
1 polymer ?
#
loop_
_entity_poly.entity_id
_entity_poly.type
_entity_poly.pdbx_seq_one_letter_code
_entity_poly.pdbx_strand_id
1 'polypeptide(L)' 'VGRGVKVEVGERQAAIDLELVVEYGVPITDVAQDVRENVIVAVERITGLEVVEVNISINDVHLPEDDHEIAADSRVE' A
#
# COMPACT_ATOMS: atom_id res chain seq x y z
N VAL A 1 10.74 1.21 10.31
CA VAL A 1 10.07 1.56 9.03
C VAL A 1 10.03 0.31 8.14
N GLY A 2 9.11 -0.61 8.44
CA GLY A 2 8.75 -1.65 7.47
C GLY A 2 7.79 -0.97 6.50
N ARG A 3 8.17 -0.86 5.22
CA ARG A 3 7.24 -0.39 4.18
C ARG A 3 6.09 -1.40 4.17
N GLY A 4 4.85 -0.94 4.31
CA GLY A 4 3.62 -1.74 4.51
C GLY A 4 3.29 -2.70 3.36
N VAL A 5 4.23 -3.55 2.99
CA VAL A 5 4.15 -4.50 1.90
C VAL A 5 4.87 -5.75 2.37
N LYS A 6 4.09 -6.80 2.62
CA LYS A 6 4.59 -8.13 2.91
C LYS A 6 4.30 -9.00 1.69
N VAL A 7 5.35 -9.65 1.18
CA VAL A 7 5.22 -10.53 0.02
C VAL A 7 5.67 -11.91 0.45
N GLU A 8 4.82 -12.91 0.22
CA GLU A 8 5.15 -14.31 0.37
C GLU A 8 5.30 -14.95 -1.00
N VAL A 9 6.47 -15.53 -1.26
CA VAL A 9 6.80 -16.14 -2.56
C VAL A 9 7.01 -17.63 -2.40
N GLY A 10 6.37 -18.41 -3.28
CA GLY A 10 6.63 -19.82 -3.48
C GLY A 10 7.44 -20.08 -4.76
N GLU A 11 7.53 -21.33 -5.17
CA GLU A 11 8.33 -21.72 -6.35
C GLU A 11 7.73 -21.24 -7.68
N ARG A 12 6.40 -21.06 -7.74
CA ARG A 12 5.67 -20.65 -8.95
C ARG A 12 4.62 -19.58 -8.70
N GLN A 13 4.32 -19.31 -7.43
CA GLN A 13 3.18 -18.51 -7.02
C GLN A 13 3.62 -17.44 -6.03
N ALA A 14 2.91 -16.32 -6.02
CA ALA A 14 3.11 -15.24 -5.06
C ALA A 14 1.77 -14.82 -4.43
N ALA A 15 1.81 -14.61 -3.12
CA ALA A 15 0.74 -14.01 -2.34
C ALA A 15 1.24 -12.68 -1.76
N ILE A 16 0.40 -11.64 -1.82
CA ILE A 16 0.82 -10.28 -1.52
C ILE A 16 -0.13 -9.66 -0.50
N ASP A 17 0.41 -9.19 0.62
CA ASP A 17 -0.32 -8.43 1.63
C ASP A 17 0.17 -6.98 1.62
N LEU A 18 -0.77 -6.05 1.44
CA LEU A 18 -0.52 -4.61 1.33
C LEU A 18 -1.24 -3.89 2.47
N GLU A 19 -0.51 -2.98 3.11
CA GLU A 19 -1.02 -2.03 4.08
C GLU A 19 -0.90 -0.63 3.49
N LEU A 20 -2.04 0.02 3.27
CA LEU A 20 -2.13 1.32 2.62
C LEU A 20 -2.71 2.36 3.59
N VAL A 21 -2.24 3.60 3.41
CA VAL A 21 -2.89 4.81 3.91
C VAL A 21 -3.45 5.52 2.68
N VAL A 22 -4.70 5.95 2.75
CA VAL A 22 -5.42 6.54 1.61
C VAL A 22 -5.72 8.01 1.85
N GLU A 23 -5.71 8.81 0.80
CA GLU A 23 -6.04 10.24 0.90
C GLU A 23 -7.54 10.45 1.11
N TYR A 24 -7.89 11.41 1.97
CA TYR A 24 -9.28 11.83 2.14
C TYR A 24 -9.88 12.37 0.83
N GLY A 25 -11.14 12.00 0.59
CA GLY A 25 -11.88 12.45 -0.59
C GLY A 25 -11.70 11.57 -1.83
N VAL A 26 -10.91 10.49 -1.76
CA VAL A 26 -10.77 9.52 -2.84
C VAL A 26 -11.60 8.26 -2.55
N PRO A 27 -12.29 7.67 -3.56
CA PRO A 27 -12.97 6.39 -3.38
C PRO A 27 -11.96 5.26 -3.10
N ILE A 28 -12.02 4.71 -1.89
CA ILE A 28 -11.10 3.65 -1.43
C ILE A 28 -11.16 2.41 -2.34
N THR A 29 -12.35 2.09 -2.87
CA THR A 29 -12.54 0.96 -3.79
C THR A 29 -11.74 1.11 -5.06
N ASP A 30 -11.67 2.32 -5.61
CA ASP A 30 -11.00 2.60 -6.87
C ASP A 30 -9.49 2.52 -6.66
N VAL A 31 -8.99 3.13 -5.58
CA VAL A 31 -7.58 3.04 -5.18
C VAL A 31 -7.16 1.58 -4.95
N ALA A 32 -7.97 0.80 -4.24
CA ALA A 32 -7.67 -0.60 -3.98
C ALA A 32 -7.64 -1.43 -5.27
N GLN A 33 -8.54 -1.17 -6.22
CA GLN A 33 -8.56 -1.84 -7.52
C GLN A 33 -7.32 -1.48 -8.35
N ASP A 34 -7.01 -0.19 -8.45
CA ASP A 34 -5.85 0.30 -9.20
C ASP A 34 -4.54 -0.26 -8.64
N VAL A 35 -4.38 -0.25 -7.31
CA VAL A 35 -3.21 -0.81 -6.65
C VAL A 35 -3.11 -2.31 -6.90
N ARG A 36 -4.22 -3.05 -6.78
CA ARG A 36 -4.27 -4.50 -7.04
C ARG A 36 -3.78 -4.83 -8.45
N GLU A 37 -4.33 -4.19 -9.47
CA GLU A 37 -3.95 -4.45 -10.86
C GLU A 37 -2.47 -4.14 -11.11
N ASN A 38 -2.01 -2.98 -10.64
CA ASN A 38 -0.61 -2.58 -10.82
C ASN A 38 0.36 -3.54 -10.14
N VAL A 39 0.03 -4.00 -8.93
CA VAL A 39 0.87 -4.93 -8.17
C VAL A 39 0.94 -6.30 -8.84
N ILE A 40 -0.20 -6.86 -9.29
CA ILE A 40 -0.23 -8.11 -10.04
C ILE A 40 0.67 -8.00 -11.27
N VAL A 41 0.41 -6.99 -12.12
CA VAL A 41 1.15 -6.79 -13.35
C VAL A 41 2.65 -6.63 -13.09
N ALA A 42 3.04 -5.86 -12.07
CA ALA A 42 4.44 -5.64 -11.74
C ALA A 42 5.13 -6.93 -11.29
N VAL A 43 4.51 -7.68 -10.38
CA VAL A 43 5.11 -8.90 -9.81
C VAL A 43 5.20 -9.99 -10.87
N GLU A 44 4.14 -10.24 -11.64
CA GLU A 44 4.16 -11.23 -12.72
C GLU A 44 5.19 -10.89 -13.80
N ARG A 45 5.30 -9.61 -14.20
CA ARG A 45 6.26 -9.19 -15.23
C ARG A 45 7.72 -9.27 -14.77
N ILE A 46 7.99 -8.94 -13.52
CA ILE A 46 9.36 -8.89 -13.00
C ILE A 46 9.84 -10.29 -12.61
N THR A 47 8.99 -11.08 -11.96
CA THR A 47 9.38 -12.35 -11.34
C THR A 47 8.98 -13.57 -12.16
N GLY A 48 7.97 -13.46 -13.03
CA GLY A 48 7.39 -14.59 -13.75
C GLY A 48 6.56 -15.53 -12.88
N LEU A 49 6.33 -15.19 -11.61
CA LEU A 49 5.44 -15.93 -10.71
C LEU A 49 3.99 -15.58 -11.02
N GLU A 50 3.09 -16.53 -10.81
CA GLU A 50 1.64 -16.32 -10.87
C GLU A 50 1.15 -15.70 -9.56
N VAL A 51 0.47 -14.55 -9.62
CA VAL A 51 -0.08 -13.93 -8.40
C VAL A 51 -1.44 -14.55 -8.11
N VAL A 52 -1.53 -15.31 -7.02
CA VAL A 52 -2.77 -16.02 -6.65
C VAL A 52 -3.71 -15.14 -5.83
N GLU A 53 -3.16 -14.24 -5.03
CA GLU A 53 -3.96 -13.33 -4.20
C GLU A 53 -3.21 -12.02 -3.90
N VAL A 54 -4.01 -10.95 -3.73
CA VAL A 54 -3.56 -9.67 -3.22
C VAL A 54 -4.54 -9.21 -2.14
N ASN A 55 -4.09 -9.18 -0.90
CA ASN A 55 -4.85 -8.69 0.24
C ASN A 55 -4.45 -7.24 0.51
N ILE A 56 -5.44 -6.35 0.62
CA ILE A 56 -5.22 -4.92 0.82
C ILE A 56 -5.94 -4.49 2.09
N SER A 57 -5.18 -4.03 3.07
CA SER A 57 -5.65 -3.48 4.33
C SER A 57 -5.45 -1.97 4.32
N ILE A 58 -6.50 -1.22 4.63
CA ILE A 58 -6.42 0.23 4.79
C ILE A 58 -6.27 0.52 6.28
N ASN A 59 -5.10 1.01 6.67
CA ASN A 59 -4.78 1.25 8.08
C ASN A 59 -5.18 2.65 8.52
N ASP A 60 -5.14 3.64 7.62
CA ASP A 60 -5.40 5.04 7.97
C ASP A 60 -5.88 5.86 6.76
N VAL A 61 -6.43 7.04 7.03
CA VAL A 61 -6.83 8.03 6.02
C VAL A 61 -6.04 9.31 6.25
N HIS A 62 -5.19 9.69 5.30
CA HIS A 62 -4.44 10.94 5.34
C HIS A 62 -5.38 12.11 5.09
N LEU A 63 -5.45 13.04 6.04
CA LEU A 63 -6.24 14.25 5.91
C LEU A 63 -5.33 15.39 5.44
N PRO A 64 -5.82 16.31 4.58
CA PRO A 64 -5.04 17.45 4.11
C PRO A 64 -4.60 18.40 5.23
N GLU A 65 -5.18 18.30 6.43
CA GLU A 65 -4.80 19.04 7.63
C GLU A 65 -3.58 18.45 8.36
N ASP A 66 -3.23 17.17 8.14
CA ASP A 66 -2.06 16.51 8.75
C ASP A 66 -0.73 17.08 8.21
N ASP A 67 -0.73 17.64 6.99
CA ASP A 67 0.43 18.35 6.42
C ASP A 67 0.80 19.63 7.19
N HIS A 68 -0.10 20.17 8.02
CA HIS A 68 0.13 21.39 8.80
C HIS A 68 0.78 21.16 10.18
N GLU A 69 0.83 19.93 10.70
CA GLU A 69 1.37 19.66 12.04
C GLU A 69 2.89 19.34 12.08
N ILE A 70 3.50 18.97 10.95
CA ILE A 70 4.92 18.57 10.90
C ILE A 70 5.88 19.77 11.08
N ALA A 71 5.39 21.02 11.04
CA ALA A 71 6.21 22.21 11.17
C ALA A 71 6.38 22.74 12.61
N ALA A 72 5.66 22.22 13.60
CA ALA A 72 5.52 22.90 14.91
C ALA A 72 6.20 22.23 16.12
N ASP A 73 6.73 21.00 16.03
CA ASP A 73 7.23 20.27 17.22
C ASP A 73 8.76 20.11 17.32
N SER A 74 9.55 21.00 16.68
CA SER A 74 11.02 20.96 16.85
C SER A 74 11.54 21.87 17.98
N ARG A 75 10.71 22.29 18.94
CA ARG A 75 11.19 23.19 20.00
C ARG A 75 10.44 23.08 21.32
N VAL A 76 10.89 22.17 22.19
CA VAL A 76 10.82 22.31 23.65
C VAL A 76 12.10 21.79 24.30
N GLU A 77 12.45 22.43 25.41
CA GLU A 77 13.75 22.62 26.08
C GLU A 77 14.54 21.39 26.55
#